data_AF-A0A2V3JHC7-F1
#
_entry.id   AF-A0A2V3JHC7-F1
#
_cell.length_a   1.000
_cell.length_b   1.000
_cell.length_c   1.000
_cell.angle_alpha   90.00
_cell.angle_beta   90.00
_cell.angle_gamma   90.00
#
_symmetry.space_group_name_H-M   'P 1'
#
loop_
_entity.id
_entity.type
_entity.pdbx_description
1 polymer ?
#
loop_
_entity_poly.entity_id
_entity_poly.type
_entity_poly.pdbx_seq_one_letter_code
_entity_poly.pdbx_strand_id
1 'polypeptide(L)'
;MIVLFLENLNQILGEQMSKKEVKRLRSFFQTENMFTVVTTSPLVFPQVSKHEEPFFRFFDIIYLKELRREELKELVREIAKIENNEEFFGKMDEYGEKIDAVGLLTGGNPRMAILLYDLMSKGKIVDVEKVFFKLLDENTPYYQDVFRLLSAEKRKIFDTLIEIGKPATPKEIAKRARMDDKIVNTQLRRLEKDGYVISRRMGRTAKYEVRERLFRLWRELRRQPFAMKRLSILIEFLELWYSPEERKKKFLEDLERLRETLDETRVREASYWFLSLPKEYKRELIPQIVEEIYKTGAVNLLDEFLVYEDRELKEESIEAEFRTLLFREGKTEEALKKAEEMIKLDKSKPLSWFSKGLALGNLGRYEEALAAFSKAVELAPEQAHFWYLKGAIHLRISLREFNK
;
A
#
# COMPACT_ATOMS: atom_id res chain seq x y z
N MET A 1 -43.00 14.86 27.12
CA MET A 1 -41.60 14.40 27.18
C MET A 1 -40.90 14.92 25.95
N ILE A 2 -39.88 15.77 26.12
CA ILE A 2 -39.09 16.40 25.08
C ILE A 2 -37.73 15.71 25.05
N VAL A 3 -37.33 15.18 23.90
CA VAL A 3 -35.98 14.61 23.73
C VAL A 3 -35.06 15.67 23.15
N LEU A 4 -33.99 16.00 23.87
CA LEU A 4 -32.98 16.96 23.44
C LEU A 4 -31.77 16.21 22.91
N PHE A 5 -31.48 16.36 21.62
CA PHE A 5 -30.25 15.87 20.99
C PHE A 5 -29.21 16.98 20.96
N LEU A 6 -28.08 16.77 21.66
CA LEU A 6 -26.98 17.74 21.73
C LEU A 6 -25.71 17.10 21.18
N GLU A 7 -25.10 17.70 20.16
CA GLU A 7 -23.82 17.23 19.66
C GLU A 7 -22.64 17.90 20.39
N ASN A 8 -21.55 17.14 20.58
CA ASN A 8 -20.28 17.65 21.12
C ASN A 8 -20.40 18.34 22.49
N LEU A 9 -21.01 17.66 23.47
CA LEU A 9 -21.25 18.20 24.82
C LEU A 9 -20.00 18.76 25.50
N ASN A 10 -18.82 18.19 25.18
CA ASN A 10 -17.54 18.68 25.68
C ASN A 10 -17.25 20.13 25.29
N GLN A 11 -17.66 20.56 24.10
CA GLN A 11 -17.50 21.96 23.67
C GLN A 11 -18.50 22.85 24.39
N ILE A 12 -19.76 22.40 24.48
CA ILE A 12 -20.84 23.15 25.14
C ILE A 12 -20.47 23.39 26.62
N LEU A 13 -20.22 22.34 27.39
CA LEU A 13 -19.96 22.43 28.82
C LEU A 13 -18.52 22.85 29.16
N GLY A 14 -17.57 22.61 28.25
CA GLY A 14 -16.16 22.81 28.52
C GLY A 14 -15.56 24.11 27.97
N GLU A 15 -16.15 24.67 26.91
CA GLU A 15 -15.59 25.81 26.19
C GLU A 15 -16.59 26.97 26.06
N GLN A 16 -17.86 26.68 25.77
CA GLN A 16 -18.86 27.69 25.44
C GLN A 16 -19.62 28.23 26.67
N MET A 17 -19.81 27.40 27.69
CA MET A 17 -20.53 27.78 28.91
C MET A 17 -19.58 28.04 30.08
N SER A 18 -19.86 29.10 30.84
CA SER A 18 -19.20 29.34 32.12
C SER A 18 -19.64 28.31 33.16
N LYS A 19 -18.81 28.08 34.20
CA LYS A 19 -19.17 27.18 35.32
C LYS A 19 -20.50 27.52 35.98
N LYS A 20 -20.90 28.80 36.00
CA LYS A 20 -22.18 29.25 36.57
C LYS A 20 -23.35 28.81 35.70
N GLU A 21 -23.22 28.90 34.38
CA GLU A 21 -24.24 28.46 33.42
C GLU A 21 -24.38 26.94 33.42
N VAL A 22 -23.26 26.20 33.45
CA VAL A 22 -23.27 24.73 33.57
C VAL A 22 -24.02 24.28 34.83
N LYS A 23 -23.79 24.94 35.98
CA LYS A 23 -24.54 24.66 37.22
C LYS A 23 -26.04 24.94 37.10
N ARG A 24 -26.42 26.05 36.45
CA ARG A 24 -27.83 26.39 36.23
C ARG A 24 -28.50 25.36 35.32
N LEU A 25 -27.82 24.96 34.24
CA LEU A 25 -28.32 23.94 33.32
C LEU A 25 -28.51 22.60 34.02
N ARG A 26 -27.55 22.19 34.85
CA ARG A 26 -27.67 20.99 35.69
C ARG A 26 -28.88 21.05 36.60
N SER A 27 -29.08 22.17 37.29
CA SER A 27 -30.23 22.37 38.17
C SER A 27 -31.54 22.26 37.40
N PHE A 28 -31.62 22.90 36.23
CA PHE A 28 -32.79 22.87 35.38
C PHE A 28 -33.17 21.44 34.95
N PHE A 29 -32.21 20.64 34.48
CA PHE A 29 -32.50 19.25 34.11
C PHE A 29 -32.85 18.34 35.29
N GLN A 30 -32.52 18.71 36.53
CA GLN A 30 -32.93 17.96 37.71
C GLN A 30 -34.32 18.33 38.22
N THR A 31 -34.74 19.58 38.04
CA THR A 31 -36.07 20.04 38.45
C THR A 31 -37.13 19.71 37.41
N GLU A 32 -36.78 19.81 36.14
CA GLU A 32 -37.70 19.56 35.03
C GLU A 32 -37.63 18.11 34.56
N ASN A 33 -38.64 17.33 34.92
CA ASN A 33 -38.83 15.94 34.52
C ASN A 33 -39.43 15.77 33.11
N MET A 34 -39.49 16.85 32.33
CA MET A 34 -40.02 16.81 30.96
C MET A 34 -38.97 16.44 29.91
N PHE A 35 -37.67 16.47 30.23
CA PHE A 35 -36.59 16.30 29.27
C PHE A 35 -35.89 14.95 29.36
N THR A 36 -35.57 14.38 28.20
CA THR A 36 -34.57 13.31 28.05
C THR A 36 -33.44 13.86 27.20
N VAL A 37 -32.21 13.91 27.74
CA VAL A 37 -31.06 14.47 27.04
C VAL A 37 -30.23 13.33 26.47
N VAL A 38 -30.10 13.28 25.14
CA VAL A 38 -29.20 12.39 24.41
C VAL A 38 -28.11 13.25 23.81
N THR A 39 -26.85 12.89 24.05
CA THR A 39 -25.75 13.75 23.65
C THR A 39 -24.51 12.97 23.24
N THR A 40 -23.70 13.57 22.37
CA THR A 40 -22.46 12.98 21.88
C THR A 40 -21.25 13.72 22.43
N SER A 41 -20.15 13.00 22.59
CA SER A 41 -18.84 13.59 22.82
C SER A 41 -17.76 12.65 22.29
N PRO A 42 -16.67 13.15 21.67
CA PRO A 42 -15.60 12.29 21.15
C PRO A 42 -14.90 11.47 22.24
N LEU A 43 -14.82 12.01 23.47
CA LEU A 43 -14.14 11.38 24.61
C LEU A 43 -14.89 11.73 25.89
N VAL A 44 -14.78 10.88 26.90
CA VAL A 44 -15.22 11.24 28.26
C VAL A 44 -14.34 12.37 28.79
N PHE A 45 -14.97 13.47 29.20
CA PHE A 45 -14.30 14.72 29.55
C PHE A 45 -14.52 15.09 31.03
N PRO A 46 -13.69 15.97 31.62
CA PRO A 46 -13.70 16.24 33.06
C PRO A 46 -15.06 16.61 33.64
N GLN A 47 -15.83 17.44 32.94
CA GLN A 47 -17.09 18.03 33.40
C GLN A 47 -18.21 16.99 33.67
N VAL A 48 -18.09 15.78 33.11
CA VAL A 48 -19.01 14.67 33.33
C VAL A 48 -18.41 13.52 34.14
N SER A 49 -17.09 13.50 34.33
CA SER A 49 -16.35 12.36 34.91
C SER A 49 -15.67 12.64 36.25
N LYS A 50 -15.40 13.92 36.58
CA LYS A 50 -14.79 14.30 37.85
C LYS A 50 -15.85 14.61 38.89
N HIS A 51 -15.60 14.18 40.12
CA HIS A 51 -16.56 14.31 41.22
C HIS A 51 -16.89 15.77 41.55
N GLU A 52 -15.97 16.70 41.34
CA GLU A 52 -16.18 18.13 41.60
C GLU A 52 -17.03 18.86 40.55
N GLU A 53 -17.38 18.21 39.44
CA GLU A 53 -18.01 18.88 38.30
C GLU A 53 -19.56 18.70 38.23
N PRO A 54 -20.28 19.74 37.74
CA PRO A 54 -21.68 19.78 37.33
C PRO A 54 -22.44 18.47 37.16
N PHE A 55 -21.94 17.76 36.16
CA PHE A 55 -22.60 16.67 35.48
C PHE A 55 -21.98 15.32 35.85
N PHE A 56 -21.24 15.25 36.97
CA PHE A 56 -20.73 13.99 37.49
C PHE A 56 -21.86 12.97 37.65
N ARG A 57 -21.71 11.80 37.02
CA ARG A 57 -22.70 10.70 37.00
C ARG A 57 -24.12 11.14 36.59
N PHE A 58 -24.25 12.22 35.82
CA PHE A 58 -25.56 12.65 35.30
C PHE A 58 -26.06 11.78 34.16
N PHE A 59 -25.14 11.40 33.29
CA PHE A 59 -25.43 10.70 32.04
C PHE A 59 -25.08 9.23 32.20
N ASP A 60 -25.94 8.37 31.64
CA ASP A 60 -25.56 7.00 31.32
C ASP A 60 -24.64 7.04 30.10
N ILE A 61 -23.37 6.69 30.30
CA ILE A 61 -22.36 6.77 29.24
C ILE A 61 -22.41 5.50 28.40
N ILE A 62 -22.87 5.65 27.16
CA ILE A 62 -22.81 4.58 26.15
C ILE A 62 -21.52 4.73 25.36
N TYR A 63 -20.59 3.81 25.56
CA TYR A 63 -19.36 3.74 24.77
C TYR A 63 -19.66 3.01 23.46
N LEU A 64 -19.61 3.75 22.35
CA LEU A 64 -19.69 3.15 21.02
C LEU A 64 -18.38 2.39 20.75
N LYS A 65 -18.52 1.09 20.49
CA LYS A 65 -17.40 0.23 20.10
C LYS A 65 -17.32 0.16 18.58
N GLU A 66 -16.12 -0.06 18.08
CA GLU A 66 -15.92 -0.30 16.67
C GLU A 66 -16.54 -1.64 16.27
N LEU A 67 -16.94 -1.73 14.99
CA LEU A 67 -17.57 -2.93 14.45
C LEU A 67 -16.53 -4.03 14.27
N ARG A 68 -16.84 -5.20 14.79
CA ARG A 68 -16.10 -6.43 14.51
C ARG A 68 -16.39 -6.89 13.09
N ARG A 69 -15.57 -7.81 12.59
CA ARG A 69 -15.72 -8.41 11.25
C ARG A 69 -17.16 -8.83 10.92
N GLU A 70 -17.81 -9.57 11.82
CA GLU A 70 -19.18 -10.05 11.60
C GLU A 70 -20.21 -8.90 11.58
N GLU A 71 -20.00 -7.88 12.42
CA GLU A 71 -20.84 -6.67 12.46
C GLU A 71 -20.60 -5.79 11.23
N LEU A 72 -19.38 -5.74 10.68
CA LEU A 72 -19.07 -5.11 9.40
C LEU A 72 -19.72 -5.85 8.24
N LYS A 73 -19.66 -7.19 8.23
CA LYS A 73 -20.35 -8.02 7.23
C LYS A 73 -21.85 -7.78 7.26
N GLU A 74 -22.43 -7.67 8.46
CA GLU A 74 -23.85 -7.35 8.63
C GLU A 74 -24.18 -5.92 8.17
N LEU A 75 -23.38 -4.92 8.56
CA LEU A 75 -23.55 -3.54 8.12
C LEU A 75 -23.56 -3.46 6.58
N VAL A 76 -22.55 -4.03 5.93
CA VAL A 76 -22.42 -4.04 4.47
C VAL A 76 -23.63 -4.73 3.81
N ARG A 77 -24.11 -5.83 4.40
CA ARG A 77 -25.30 -6.55 3.93
C ARG A 77 -26.55 -5.68 4.02
N GLU A 78 -26.75 -4.97 5.13
CA GLU A 78 -27.91 -4.09 5.30
C GLU A 78 -27.85 -2.88 4.37
N ILE A 79 -26.67 -2.32 4.12
CA ILE A 79 -26.52 -1.24 3.13
C ILE A 79 -26.92 -1.72 1.73
N ALA A 80 -26.45 -2.91 1.31
CA ALA A 80 -26.81 -3.48 0.01
C ALA A 80 -28.32 -3.71 -0.14
N LYS A 81 -29.00 -4.14 0.93
CA LYS A 81 -30.47 -4.27 0.95
C LYS A 81 -31.16 -2.91 0.81
N ILE A 82 -30.72 -1.90 1.56
CA ILE A 82 -31.30 -0.54 1.51
C ILE A 82 -31.14 0.07 0.12
N GLU A 83 -29.99 -0.16 -0.54
CA GLU A 83 -29.75 0.31 -1.90
C GLU A 83 -30.40 -0.56 -3.00
N ASN A 84 -31.08 -1.66 -2.64
CA ASN A 84 -31.63 -2.66 -3.58
C ASN A 84 -30.57 -3.22 -4.56
N ASN A 85 -29.34 -3.42 -4.10
CA ASN A 85 -28.25 -3.96 -4.90
C ASN A 85 -28.24 -5.51 -4.84
N GLU A 86 -29.16 -6.14 -5.57
CA GLU A 86 -29.33 -7.60 -5.57
C GLU A 86 -28.08 -8.34 -6.09
N GLU A 87 -27.33 -7.77 -7.04
CA GLU A 87 -26.11 -8.38 -7.55
C GLU A 87 -25.04 -8.48 -6.45
N PHE A 88 -24.79 -7.37 -5.75
CA PHE A 88 -23.85 -7.35 -4.64
C PHE A 88 -24.30 -8.29 -3.52
N PHE A 89 -25.60 -8.28 -3.21
CA PHE A 89 -26.18 -9.15 -2.19
C PHE A 89 -26.00 -10.65 -2.53
N GLY A 90 -26.21 -11.03 -3.80
CA GLY A 90 -26.05 -12.41 -4.26
C GLY A 90 -24.61 -12.92 -4.19
N LYS A 91 -23.61 -12.03 -4.25
CA LYS A 91 -22.18 -12.34 -4.20
C LYS A 91 -21.54 -12.01 -2.84
N MET A 92 -22.34 -11.85 -1.77
CA MET A 92 -21.85 -11.35 -0.48
C MET A 92 -20.70 -12.19 0.12
N ASP A 93 -20.66 -13.49 -0.13
CA ASP A 93 -19.60 -14.36 0.37
C ASP A 93 -18.27 -14.22 -0.41
N GLU A 94 -18.31 -13.71 -1.65
CA GLU A 94 -17.11 -13.40 -2.45
C GLU A 94 -16.37 -12.16 -1.92
N TYR A 95 -17.07 -11.28 -1.18
CA TYR A 95 -16.49 -10.05 -0.63
C TYR A 95 -15.84 -10.20 0.74
N GLY A 96 -15.65 -11.43 1.24
CA GLY A 96 -15.07 -11.68 2.56
C GLY A 96 -13.71 -10.99 2.78
N GLU A 97 -12.79 -11.12 1.82
CA GLU A 97 -11.48 -10.46 1.87
C GLU A 97 -11.60 -8.93 1.87
N LYS A 98 -12.55 -8.36 1.13
CA LYS A 98 -12.79 -6.92 1.13
C LYS A 98 -13.39 -6.43 2.44
N ILE A 99 -14.25 -7.21 3.08
CA ILE A 99 -14.75 -6.89 4.43
C ILE A 99 -13.60 -6.88 5.45
N ASP A 100 -12.68 -7.84 5.34
CA ASP A 100 -11.48 -7.88 6.16
C ASP A 100 -10.58 -6.67 5.90
N ALA A 101 -10.40 -6.28 4.63
CA ALA A 101 -9.70 -5.07 4.21
C ALA A 101 -10.36 -3.80 4.78
N VAL A 102 -11.70 -3.67 4.68
CA VAL A 102 -12.48 -2.59 5.27
C VAL A 102 -12.25 -2.51 6.78
N GLY A 103 -12.30 -3.64 7.48
CA GLY A 103 -12.05 -3.68 8.91
C GLY A 103 -10.66 -3.17 9.28
N LEU A 104 -9.63 -3.60 8.54
CA LEU A 104 -8.25 -3.15 8.76
C LEU A 104 -8.04 -1.67 8.39
N LEU A 105 -8.62 -1.22 7.27
CA LEU A 105 -8.51 0.15 6.79
C LEU A 105 -9.17 1.15 7.73
N THR A 106 -10.37 0.79 8.21
CA THR A 106 -11.24 1.68 9.00
C THR A 106 -11.10 1.50 10.50
N GLY A 107 -10.44 0.44 10.97
CA GLY A 107 -10.43 0.07 12.38
C GLY A 107 -11.81 -0.32 12.93
N GLY A 108 -12.79 -0.62 12.06
CA GLY A 108 -14.18 -0.89 12.41
C GLY A 108 -15.07 0.35 12.52
N ASN A 109 -14.63 1.50 12.03
CA ASN A 109 -15.41 2.73 12.01
C ASN A 109 -16.60 2.61 11.01
N PRO A 110 -17.88 2.64 11.48
CA PRO A 110 -19.05 2.43 10.62
C PRO A 110 -19.15 3.43 9.47
N ARG A 111 -18.82 4.70 9.72
CA ARG A 111 -18.89 5.77 8.71
C ARG A 111 -17.93 5.50 7.56
N MET A 112 -16.70 5.11 7.88
CA MET A 112 -15.69 4.79 6.88
C MET A 112 -16.02 3.49 6.14
N ALA A 113 -16.61 2.51 6.84
CA ALA A 113 -17.07 1.26 6.22
C ALA A 113 -18.17 1.50 5.17
N ILE A 114 -19.10 2.41 5.44
CA ILE A 114 -20.13 2.84 4.46
C ILE A 114 -19.48 3.45 3.21
N LEU A 115 -18.50 4.34 3.40
CA LEU A 115 -17.81 4.96 2.25
C LEU A 115 -17.01 3.93 1.43
N LEU A 116 -16.44 2.91 2.08
CA LEU A 116 -15.75 1.84 1.37
C LEU A 116 -16.72 0.84 0.71
N TYR A 117 -17.96 0.72 1.19
CA TYR A 117 -18.99 -0.03 0.48
C TYR A 117 -19.29 0.56 -0.89
N ASP A 118 -19.34 1.89 -1.03
CA ASP A 118 -19.48 2.53 -2.34
C ASP A 118 -18.35 2.11 -3.30
N LEU A 119 -17.13 1.99 -2.79
CA LEU A 119 -16.00 1.50 -3.58
C LEU A 119 -16.14 0.02 -3.97
N MET A 120 -16.70 -0.81 -3.08
CA MET A 120 -16.97 -2.23 -3.37
C MET A 120 -18.10 -2.42 -4.39
N SER A 121 -19.15 -1.61 -4.32
CA SER A 121 -20.40 -1.80 -5.08
C SER A 121 -20.43 -1.08 -6.43
N LYS A 122 -19.85 0.12 -6.53
CA LYS A 122 -19.96 1.01 -7.71
C LYS A 122 -18.67 1.08 -8.54
N GLY A 123 -17.59 0.42 -8.11
CA GLY A 123 -16.24 0.62 -8.64
C GLY A 123 -16.00 0.01 -10.03
N LYS A 124 -16.04 0.85 -11.09
CA LYS A 124 -15.16 0.62 -12.24
C LYS A 124 -13.72 0.89 -11.81
N ILE A 125 -12.82 0.01 -12.21
CA ILE A 125 -11.41 0.01 -11.76
C ILE A 125 -10.67 1.32 -12.07
N VAL A 126 -11.03 1.96 -13.19
CA VAL A 126 -10.46 3.24 -13.65
C VAL A 126 -10.65 4.37 -12.63
N ASP A 127 -11.59 4.23 -11.68
CA ASP A 127 -11.86 5.23 -10.65
C ASP A 127 -11.29 4.87 -9.26
N VAL A 128 -10.62 3.73 -9.07
CA VAL A 128 -10.22 3.25 -7.73
C VAL A 128 -9.23 4.20 -7.05
N GLU A 129 -8.19 4.66 -7.78
CA GLU A 129 -7.27 5.67 -7.26
C GLU A 129 -8.02 6.93 -6.85
N LYS A 130 -8.88 7.43 -7.74
CA LYS A 130 -9.62 8.69 -7.56
C LYS A 130 -10.57 8.61 -6.37
N VAL A 131 -11.32 7.51 -6.25
CA VAL A 131 -12.24 7.28 -5.14
C VAL A 131 -11.48 7.11 -3.83
N PHE A 132 -10.36 6.39 -3.83
CA PHE A 132 -9.53 6.24 -2.64
C PHE A 132 -8.95 7.58 -2.14
N PHE A 133 -8.39 8.41 -3.02
CA PHE A 133 -7.90 9.73 -2.59
C PHE A 133 -9.03 10.68 -2.20
N LYS A 134 -10.16 10.64 -2.91
CA LYS A 134 -11.37 11.39 -2.53
C LYS A 134 -11.84 11.00 -1.12
N LEU A 135 -11.86 9.71 -0.79
CA LEU A 135 -12.17 9.20 0.54
C LEU A 135 -11.25 9.80 1.62
N LEU A 136 -9.93 9.82 1.37
CA LEU A 136 -8.97 10.42 2.31
C LEU A 136 -9.22 11.93 2.48
N ASP A 137 -9.53 12.62 1.39
CA ASP A 137 -9.74 14.06 1.42
C ASP A 137 -11.04 14.45 2.12
N GLU A 138 -12.15 13.74 1.87
CA GLU A 138 -13.44 13.95 2.54
C GLU A 138 -13.36 13.71 4.05
N ASN A 139 -12.46 12.84 4.51
CA ASN A 139 -12.24 12.56 5.93
C ASN A 139 -11.15 13.44 6.58
N THR A 140 -10.57 14.37 5.82
CA THR A 140 -9.57 15.32 6.33
C THR A 140 -10.03 16.09 7.57
N PRO A 141 -11.26 16.66 7.62
CA PRO A 141 -11.72 17.40 8.80
C PRO A 141 -11.70 16.54 10.07
N TYR A 142 -12.22 15.31 9.97
CA TYR A 142 -12.24 14.35 11.08
C TYR A 142 -10.83 14.06 11.60
N TYR A 143 -9.89 13.72 10.71
CA TYR A 143 -8.51 13.44 11.09
C TYR A 143 -7.81 14.66 11.71
N GLN A 144 -8.09 15.86 11.20
CA GLN A 144 -7.56 17.10 11.77
C GLN A 144 -8.12 17.40 13.16
N ASP A 145 -9.40 17.17 13.39
CA ASP A 145 -10.03 17.35 14.70
C ASP A 145 -9.43 16.38 15.72
N VAL A 146 -9.29 15.11 15.35
CA VAL A 146 -8.62 14.10 16.18
C VAL A 146 -7.21 14.57 16.57
N PHE A 147 -6.41 15.03 15.61
CA PHE A 147 -5.06 15.52 15.89
C PHE A 147 -5.04 16.74 16.81
N ARG A 148 -6.00 17.66 16.67
CA ARG A 148 -6.11 18.85 17.53
C ARG A 148 -6.34 18.48 18.99
N LEU A 149 -7.16 17.45 19.25
CA LEU A 149 -7.49 16.97 20.59
C LEU A 149 -6.32 16.26 21.30
N LEU A 150 -5.34 15.74 20.55
CA LEU A 150 -4.17 15.09 21.12
C LEU A 150 -3.21 16.12 21.76
N SER A 151 -2.72 15.84 22.97
CA SER A 151 -1.61 16.61 23.60
C SER A 151 -0.32 16.50 22.78
N ALA A 152 0.64 17.42 22.95
CA ALA A 152 1.91 17.43 22.22
C ALA A 152 2.68 16.10 22.32
N GLU A 153 2.75 15.49 23.50
CA GLU A 153 3.40 14.19 23.71
C GLU A 153 2.70 13.06 22.95
N LYS A 154 1.37 12.99 23.04
CA LYS A 154 0.54 12.01 22.33
C LYS A 154 0.70 12.15 20.81
N ARG A 155 0.66 13.38 20.27
CA ARG A 155 0.89 13.63 18.84
C ARG A 155 2.25 13.14 18.39
N LYS A 156 3.31 13.45 19.15
CA LYS A 156 4.67 13.04 18.82
C LYS A 156 4.82 11.51 18.77
N ILE A 157 4.22 10.80 19.73
CA ILE A 157 4.20 9.34 19.75
C ILE A 157 3.41 8.78 18.57
N PHE A 158 2.24 9.36 18.29
CA PHE A 158 1.36 8.94 17.20
C PHE A 158 2.02 9.15 15.82
N ASP A 159 2.60 10.33 15.58
CA ASP A 159 3.37 10.61 14.35
C ASP A 159 4.57 9.66 14.20
N THR A 160 5.23 9.30 15.31
CA THR A 160 6.33 8.33 15.30
C THR A 160 5.85 6.93 14.90
N LEU A 161 4.70 6.48 15.40
CA LEU A 161 4.10 5.21 14.98
C LEU A 161 3.75 5.20 13.49
N ILE A 162 3.23 6.32 12.97
CA ILE A 162 2.92 6.50 11.55
C ILE A 162 4.19 6.37 10.70
N GLU A 163 5.29 7.00 11.13
CA GLU A 163 6.59 6.89 10.45
C GLU A 163 7.16 5.48 10.44
N ILE A 164 6.97 4.74 11.53
CA ILE A 164 7.46 3.36 11.61
C ILE A 164 6.66 2.46 10.65
N GLY A 165 5.38 2.75 10.44
CA GLY A 165 4.52 2.09 9.43
C GLY A 165 4.12 0.65 9.77
N LYS A 166 4.70 0.06 10.82
CA LYS A 166 4.49 -1.32 11.27
C LYS A 166 4.35 -1.41 12.80
N PRO A 167 3.81 -2.51 13.34
CA PRO A 167 3.74 -2.72 14.78
C PRO A 167 5.11 -2.56 15.46
N ALA A 168 5.18 -1.70 16.48
CA ALA A 168 6.42 -1.30 17.13
C ALA A 168 6.34 -1.40 18.66
N THR A 169 7.44 -1.78 19.30
CA THR A 169 7.54 -1.83 20.76
C THR A 169 7.66 -0.40 21.35
N PRO A 170 7.26 -0.20 22.62
CA PRO A 170 7.45 1.09 23.29
C PRO A 170 8.89 1.61 23.24
N LYS A 171 9.88 0.72 23.29
CA LYS A 171 11.30 1.06 23.24
C LYS A 171 11.74 1.56 21.86
N GLU A 172 11.26 0.93 20.78
CA GLU A 172 11.51 1.39 19.41
C GLU A 172 10.90 2.77 19.17
N ILE A 173 9.66 2.97 19.66
CA ILE A 173 8.94 4.24 19.56
C ILE A 173 9.68 5.32 20.35
N ALA A 174 10.08 5.06 21.59
CA ALA A 174 10.80 6.01 22.43
C ALA A 174 12.15 6.43 21.83
N LYS A 175 12.92 5.44 21.32
CA LYS A 175 14.18 5.70 20.62
C LYS A 175 13.97 6.61 19.42
N ARG A 176 12.98 6.32 18.57
CA ARG A 176 12.75 7.10 17.35
C ARG A 176 12.15 8.48 17.63
N ALA A 177 11.23 8.56 18.60
CA ALA A 177 10.65 9.83 19.06
C ALA A 177 11.66 10.69 19.85
N ARG A 178 12.78 10.13 20.31
CA ARG A 178 13.70 10.78 21.27
C ARG A 178 12.92 11.25 22.50
N MET A 179 12.25 10.31 23.15
CA MET A 179 11.44 10.52 24.35
C MET A 179 11.82 9.50 25.42
N ASP A 180 11.50 9.80 26.68
CA ASP A 180 11.69 8.87 27.79
C ASP A 180 10.73 7.67 27.67
N ASP A 181 11.26 6.46 27.91
CA ASP A 181 10.52 5.20 27.79
C ASP A 181 9.28 5.15 28.70
N LYS A 182 9.32 5.74 29.91
CA LYS A 182 8.18 5.73 30.84
C LYS A 182 7.07 6.65 30.36
N ILE A 183 7.44 7.82 29.82
CA ILE A 183 6.48 8.75 29.21
C ILE A 183 5.79 8.07 28.03
N VAL A 184 6.56 7.44 27.14
CA VAL A 184 6.02 6.74 25.97
C VAL A 184 5.08 5.61 26.37
N ASN A 185 5.46 4.76 27.32
CA ASN A 185 4.59 3.69 27.82
C ASN A 185 3.28 4.23 28.41
N THR A 186 3.35 5.30 29.20
CA THR A 186 2.17 5.91 29.84
C THR A 186 1.23 6.49 28.78
N GLN A 187 1.76 7.22 27.81
CA GLN A 187 0.97 7.85 26.75
C GLN A 187 0.43 6.83 25.74
N LEU A 188 1.16 5.74 25.45
CA LEU A 188 0.66 4.64 24.61
C LEU A 188 -0.57 3.97 25.22
N ARG A 189 -0.56 3.68 26.53
CA ARG A 189 -1.74 3.12 27.21
C ARG A 189 -2.94 4.08 27.17
N ARG A 190 -2.68 5.39 27.25
CA ARG A 190 -3.73 6.42 27.12
C ARG A 190 -4.26 6.47 25.69
N LEU A 191 -3.37 6.51 24.69
CA LEU A 191 -3.75 6.46 23.27
C LEU A 191 -4.56 5.20 22.94
N GLU A 192 -4.21 4.07 23.53
CA GLU A 192 -4.93 2.80 23.35
C GLU A 192 -6.33 2.86 23.98
N LYS A 193 -6.42 3.38 25.21
CA LYS A 193 -7.69 3.61 25.90
C LYS A 193 -8.59 4.58 25.14
N ASP A 194 -8.00 5.61 24.55
CA ASP A 194 -8.71 6.63 23.76
C ASP A 194 -9.03 6.13 22.33
N GLY A 195 -8.65 4.89 21.96
CA GLY A 195 -9.00 4.26 20.69
C GLY A 195 -8.05 4.55 19.52
N TYR A 196 -7.03 5.39 19.67
CA TYR A 196 -6.17 5.79 18.55
C TYR A 196 -5.16 4.71 18.11
N VAL A 197 -4.73 3.87 19.04
CA VAL A 197 -3.78 2.79 18.78
C VAL A 197 -4.33 1.47 19.31
N ILE A 198 -3.80 0.37 18.78
CA ILE A 198 -4.05 -0.98 19.29
C ILE A 198 -2.73 -1.61 19.70
N SER A 199 -2.77 -2.50 20.69
CA SER A 199 -1.62 -3.34 21.04
C SER A 199 -1.86 -4.80 20.68
N ARG A 200 -0.80 -5.46 20.21
CA ARG A 200 -0.75 -6.91 19.98
C ARG A 200 0.40 -7.50 20.76
N ARG A 201 0.14 -8.55 21.54
CA ARG A 201 1.20 -9.28 22.24
C ARG A 201 1.98 -10.15 21.25
N MET A 202 3.28 -9.92 21.17
CA MET A 202 4.22 -10.76 20.42
C MET A 202 5.25 -11.30 21.40
N GLY A 203 5.02 -12.53 21.88
CA GLY A 203 5.83 -13.14 22.94
C GLY A 203 5.74 -12.36 24.25
N ARG A 204 6.90 -11.89 24.76
CA ARG A 204 7.00 -11.16 26.05
C ARG A 204 6.70 -9.67 25.95
N THR A 205 6.58 -9.11 24.74
CA THR A 205 6.44 -7.67 24.52
C THR A 205 5.18 -7.34 23.73
N ALA A 206 4.47 -6.29 24.16
CA ALA A 206 3.40 -5.72 23.36
C ALA A 206 3.99 -4.81 22.27
N LYS A 207 3.48 -4.94 21.05
CA LYS A 207 3.71 -4.00 19.96
C LYS A 207 2.47 -3.16 19.74
N TYR A 208 2.65 -1.89 19.44
CA TYR A 208 1.61 -0.92 19.20
C TYR A 208 1.60 -0.51 17.73
N GLU A 209 0.41 -0.26 17.20
CA GLU A 209 0.19 0.30 15.86
C GLU A 209 -1.01 1.24 15.88
N VAL A 210 -1.08 2.13 14.89
CA VAL A 210 -2.26 2.99 14.69
C VAL A 210 -3.47 2.10 14.37
N ARG A 211 -4.61 2.35 15.04
CA ARG A 211 -5.82 1.55 14.87
C ARG A 211 -6.38 1.62 13.45
N GLU A 212 -6.54 2.84 12.95
CA GLU A 212 -7.11 3.10 11.62
C GLU A 212 -5.99 3.24 10.58
N ARG A 213 -5.89 2.30 9.64
CA ARG A 213 -4.86 2.36 8.59
C ARG A 213 -5.08 3.57 7.67
N LEU A 214 -6.33 3.93 7.36
CA LEU A 214 -6.63 5.11 6.54
C LEU A 214 -6.12 6.40 7.18
N PHE A 215 -6.20 6.53 8.51
CA PHE A 215 -5.65 7.69 9.20
C PHE A 215 -4.13 7.75 9.07
N ARG A 216 -3.45 6.60 9.20
CA ARG A 216 -2.00 6.50 8.96
C ARG A 216 -1.65 6.92 7.53
N LEU A 217 -2.35 6.38 6.52
CA LEU A 217 -2.14 6.71 5.10
C LEU A 217 -2.42 8.19 4.82
N TRP A 218 -3.53 8.73 5.33
CA TRP A 218 -3.88 10.15 5.22
C TRP A 218 -2.77 11.07 5.74
N ARG A 219 -2.18 10.71 6.89
CA ARG A 219 -1.11 11.49 7.51
C ARG A 219 0.18 11.38 6.73
N GLU A 220 0.51 10.19 6.25
CA GLU A 220 1.70 9.93 5.43
C GLU A 220 1.65 10.68 4.10
N LEU A 221 0.47 10.77 3.46
CA LEU A 221 0.26 11.48 2.20
C LEU A 221 0.64 12.96 2.28
N ARG A 222 0.48 13.58 3.46
CA ARG A 222 0.74 15.01 3.68
C ARG A 222 2.19 15.30 4.09
N ARG A 223 3.08 14.30 4.03
CA ARG A 223 4.52 14.45 4.30
C ARG A 223 5.28 14.62 2.99
N GLN A 224 6.35 15.42 3.03
CA GLN A 224 7.25 15.59 1.89
C GLN A 224 8.24 14.40 1.78
N PRO A 225 8.62 13.97 0.57
CA PRO A 225 8.12 14.42 -0.74
C PRO A 225 6.77 13.80 -1.13
N PHE A 226 5.81 14.64 -1.54
CA PHE A 226 4.40 14.25 -1.76
C PHE A 226 4.20 13.15 -2.83
N ALA A 227 4.84 13.28 -4.00
CA ALA A 227 4.60 12.40 -5.15
C ALA A 227 4.99 10.94 -4.87
N MET A 228 6.18 10.71 -4.30
CA MET A 228 6.62 9.36 -3.93
C MET A 228 5.71 8.74 -2.85
N LYS A 229 5.20 9.57 -1.92
CA LYS A 229 4.28 9.10 -0.88
C LYS A 229 2.93 8.69 -1.46
N ARG A 230 2.38 9.46 -2.40
CA ARG A 230 1.13 9.14 -3.09
C ARG A 230 1.17 7.74 -3.72
N LEU A 231 2.24 7.42 -4.45
CA LEU A 231 2.43 6.10 -5.07
C LEU A 231 2.50 4.98 -4.02
N SER A 232 3.36 5.12 -3.00
CA SER A 232 3.52 4.08 -1.97
C SER A 232 2.22 3.79 -1.22
N ILE A 233 1.42 4.82 -0.96
CA ILE A 233 0.14 4.71 -0.26
C ILE A 233 -0.90 3.99 -1.13
N LEU A 234 -0.91 4.30 -2.44
CA LEU A 234 -1.80 3.62 -3.38
C LEU A 234 -1.44 2.14 -3.49
N ILE A 235 -0.16 1.81 -3.65
CA ILE A 235 0.32 0.42 -3.70
C ILE A 235 -0.12 -0.35 -2.46
N GLU A 236 0.11 0.21 -1.27
CA GLU A 236 -0.31 -0.44 -0.02
C GLU A 236 -1.84 -0.60 0.06
N PHE A 237 -2.60 0.39 -0.39
CA PHE A 237 -4.05 0.25 -0.47
C PHE A 237 -4.47 -0.90 -1.39
N LEU A 238 -3.86 -1.01 -2.58
CA LEU A 238 -4.14 -2.10 -3.52
C LEU A 238 -3.78 -3.47 -2.94
N GLU A 239 -2.66 -3.57 -2.21
CA GLU A 239 -2.24 -4.79 -1.49
C GLU A 239 -3.23 -5.25 -0.43
N LEU A 240 -3.90 -4.30 0.23
CA LEU A 240 -4.92 -4.59 1.23
C LEU A 240 -6.28 -4.90 0.60
N TRP A 241 -6.60 -4.23 -0.51
CA TRP A 241 -7.95 -4.24 -1.07
C TRP A 241 -8.21 -5.36 -2.08
N TYR A 242 -7.15 -5.87 -2.72
CA TYR A 242 -7.25 -6.90 -3.76
C TYR A 242 -6.32 -8.08 -3.47
N SER A 243 -6.78 -9.28 -3.81
CA SER A 243 -5.91 -10.46 -3.75
C SER A 243 -4.76 -10.34 -4.76
N PRO A 244 -3.62 -11.05 -4.54
CA PRO A 244 -2.54 -11.11 -5.53
C PRO A 244 -3.02 -11.52 -6.93
N GLU A 245 -3.96 -12.47 -7.00
CA GLU A 245 -4.52 -13.02 -8.24
C GLU A 245 -5.40 -12.00 -8.97
N GLU A 246 -6.25 -11.27 -8.23
CA GLU A 246 -7.05 -10.18 -8.79
C GLU A 246 -6.15 -9.10 -9.38
N ARG A 247 -5.10 -8.70 -8.64
CA ARG A 247 -4.14 -7.69 -9.11
C ARG A 247 -3.38 -8.14 -10.34
N LYS A 248 -2.98 -9.42 -10.39
CA LYS A 248 -2.33 -10.01 -11.58
C LYS A 248 -3.27 -9.99 -12.78
N LYS A 249 -4.53 -10.37 -12.60
CA LYS A 249 -5.54 -10.32 -13.66
C LYS A 249 -5.74 -8.89 -14.18
N LYS A 250 -5.88 -7.92 -13.27
CA LYS A 250 -6.04 -6.49 -13.61
C LYS A 250 -4.84 -5.95 -14.38
N PHE A 251 -3.64 -6.29 -13.92
CA PHE A 251 -2.41 -5.95 -14.60
C PHE A 251 -2.39 -6.47 -16.05
N LEU A 252 -2.75 -7.74 -16.26
CA LEU A 252 -2.78 -8.34 -17.60
C LEU A 252 -3.82 -7.69 -18.51
N GLU A 253 -5.01 -7.37 -17.99
CA GLU A 253 -6.06 -6.64 -18.72
C GLU A 253 -5.56 -5.26 -19.18
N ASP A 254 -4.85 -4.52 -18.31
CA ASP A 254 -4.31 -3.20 -18.67
C ASP A 254 -3.10 -3.31 -19.61
N LEU A 255 -2.25 -4.33 -19.43
CA LEU A 255 -1.12 -4.61 -20.32
C LEU A 255 -1.59 -4.95 -21.75
N GLU A 256 -2.69 -5.68 -21.90
CA GLU A 256 -3.29 -5.96 -23.20
C GLU A 256 -3.77 -4.67 -23.88
N ARG A 257 -4.43 -3.78 -23.14
CA ARG A 257 -4.90 -2.48 -23.66
C ARG A 257 -3.77 -1.56 -24.10
N LEU A 258 -2.59 -1.66 -23.49
CA LEU A 258 -1.40 -0.91 -23.91
C LEU A 258 -0.93 -1.29 -25.33
N ARG A 259 -1.29 -2.49 -25.81
CA ARG A 259 -0.99 -2.93 -27.19
C ARG A 259 -1.82 -2.17 -28.22
N GLU A 260 -3.00 -1.71 -27.85
CA GLU A 260 -3.94 -1.04 -28.75
C GLU A 260 -3.62 0.46 -28.87
N THR A 261 -3.37 1.13 -27.74
CA THR A 261 -2.99 2.54 -27.71
C THR A 261 -1.98 2.82 -26.62
N LEU A 262 -0.90 3.50 -27.00
CA LEU A 262 0.14 3.90 -26.07
C LEU A 262 -0.18 5.25 -25.44
N ASP A 263 -0.48 5.23 -24.14
CA ASP A 263 -0.80 6.41 -23.33
C ASP A 263 -0.02 6.32 -22.01
N GLU A 264 0.76 7.34 -21.71
CA GLU A 264 1.55 7.45 -20.47
C GLU A 264 0.67 7.29 -19.22
N THR A 265 -0.58 7.74 -19.28
CA THR A 265 -1.54 7.59 -18.18
C THR A 265 -1.85 6.12 -17.91
N ARG A 266 -2.11 5.35 -18.98
CA ARG A 266 -2.40 3.91 -18.88
C ARG A 266 -1.20 3.09 -18.43
N VAL A 267 -0.01 3.47 -18.89
CA VAL A 267 1.25 2.85 -18.45
C VAL A 267 1.42 3.03 -16.95
N ARG A 268 1.18 4.24 -16.46
CA ARG A 268 1.23 4.52 -15.02
C ARG A 268 0.16 3.75 -14.23
N GLU A 269 -1.04 3.61 -14.76
CA GLU A 269 -2.09 2.80 -14.13
C GLU A 269 -1.70 1.31 -14.07
N ALA A 270 -1.19 0.76 -15.17
CA ALA A 270 -0.68 -0.61 -15.22
C ALA A 270 0.52 -0.82 -14.26
N SER A 271 1.39 0.19 -14.13
CA SER A 271 2.55 0.10 -13.23
C SER A 271 2.13 0.01 -11.77
N TYR A 272 1.02 0.65 -11.35
CA TYR A 272 0.51 0.50 -9.99
C TYR A 272 0.11 -0.94 -9.67
N TRP A 273 -0.58 -1.61 -10.59
CA TRP A 273 -0.92 -3.02 -10.43
C TRP A 273 0.35 -3.86 -10.31
N PHE A 274 1.28 -3.70 -11.24
CA PHE A 274 2.54 -4.42 -11.24
C PHE A 274 3.35 -4.22 -9.95
N LEU A 275 3.52 -2.97 -9.53
CA LEU A 275 4.29 -2.61 -8.34
C LEU A 275 3.68 -3.16 -7.06
N SER A 276 2.36 -3.37 -7.02
CA SER A 276 1.70 -4.03 -5.89
C SER A 276 1.87 -5.55 -5.86
N LEU A 277 2.27 -6.20 -6.96
CA LEU A 277 2.34 -7.66 -7.01
C LEU A 277 3.44 -8.25 -6.10
N PRO A 278 3.25 -9.49 -5.61
CA PRO A 278 4.33 -10.26 -5.01
C PRO A 278 5.52 -10.43 -5.96
N LYS A 279 6.70 -10.64 -5.39
CA LYS A 279 7.96 -10.73 -6.14
C LYS A 279 7.93 -11.84 -7.20
N GLU A 280 7.32 -12.96 -6.88
CA GLU A 280 7.22 -14.15 -7.74
C GLU A 280 6.45 -13.82 -9.02
N TYR A 281 5.33 -13.10 -8.89
CA TYR A 281 4.53 -12.67 -10.04
C TYR A 281 5.24 -11.60 -10.86
N LYS A 282 5.93 -10.66 -10.20
CA LYS A 282 6.75 -9.66 -10.92
C LYS A 282 7.77 -10.35 -11.81
N ARG A 283 8.50 -11.32 -11.26
CA ARG A 283 9.51 -12.09 -12.00
C ARG A 283 8.93 -12.81 -13.22
N GLU A 284 7.77 -13.44 -13.07
CA GLU A 284 7.06 -14.12 -14.16
C GLU A 284 6.63 -13.16 -15.29
N LEU A 285 6.23 -11.93 -14.93
CA LEU A 285 5.61 -10.98 -15.85
C LEU A 285 6.63 -10.05 -16.54
N ILE A 286 7.80 -9.81 -15.93
CA ILE A 286 8.85 -8.93 -16.49
C ILE A 286 9.15 -9.24 -17.96
N PRO A 287 9.37 -10.49 -18.40
CA PRO A 287 9.63 -10.79 -19.80
C PRO A 287 8.52 -10.33 -20.75
N GLN A 288 7.26 -10.49 -20.35
CA GLN A 288 6.10 -10.07 -21.15
C GLN A 288 6.02 -8.55 -21.24
N ILE A 289 6.30 -7.84 -20.15
CA ILE A 289 6.30 -6.36 -20.09
C ILE A 289 7.36 -5.80 -21.03
N VAL A 290 8.59 -6.32 -20.91
CA VAL A 290 9.71 -5.90 -21.74
C VAL A 290 9.38 -6.13 -23.21
N GLU A 291 8.89 -7.31 -23.57
CA GLU A 291 8.52 -7.61 -24.95
C GLU A 291 7.47 -6.62 -25.50
N GLU A 292 6.40 -6.36 -24.75
CA GLU A 292 5.34 -5.45 -25.20
C GLU A 292 5.81 -3.99 -25.29
N ILE A 293 6.59 -3.50 -24.32
CA ILE A 293 7.11 -2.13 -24.35
C ILE A 293 8.07 -1.93 -25.53
N TYR A 294 8.91 -2.92 -25.82
CA TYR A 294 9.78 -2.86 -26.98
C TYR A 294 8.97 -2.92 -28.28
N LYS A 295 7.94 -3.75 -28.39
CA LYS A 295 7.06 -3.80 -29.58
C LYS A 295 6.44 -2.44 -29.88
N THR A 296 5.98 -1.74 -28.85
CA THR A 296 5.33 -0.44 -29.00
C THR A 296 6.33 0.74 -29.14
N GLY A 297 7.61 0.51 -28.85
CA GLY A 297 8.68 1.51 -28.99
C GLY A 297 8.81 2.47 -27.79
N ALA A 298 8.01 2.29 -26.74
CA ALA A 298 7.97 3.17 -25.57
C ALA A 298 8.98 2.76 -24.49
N VAL A 299 10.22 2.50 -24.88
CA VAL A 299 11.25 1.95 -24.00
C VAL A 299 11.52 2.85 -22.78
N ASN A 300 11.32 4.16 -22.92
CA ASN A 300 11.41 5.13 -21.81
C ASN A 300 10.41 4.90 -20.68
N LEU A 301 9.33 4.16 -20.94
CA LEU A 301 8.29 3.85 -19.97
C LEU A 301 8.53 2.53 -19.22
N LEU A 302 9.56 1.78 -19.59
CA LEU A 302 9.94 0.56 -18.89
C LEU A 302 10.36 0.84 -17.44
N ASP A 303 10.97 2.00 -17.18
CA ASP A 303 11.38 2.44 -15.85
C ASP A 303 10.20 2.62 -14.88
N GLU A 304 8.99 2.89 -15.38
CA GLU A 304 7.77 3.02 -14.55
C GLU A 304 7.38 1.69 -13.88
N PHE A 305 7.62 0.57 -14.56
CA PHE A 305 7.35 -0.77 -14.01
C PHE A 305 8.46 -1.25 -13.09
N LEU A 306 9.69 -0.80 -13.33
CA LEU A 306 10.89 -1.45 -12.80
C LEU A 306 11.52 -0.68 -11.65
N VAL A 307 10.74 -0.10 -10.72
CA VAL A 307 11.29 0.60 -9.54
C VAL A 307 12.28 -0.30 -8.78
N TYR A 308 13.58 -0.03 -8.98
CA TYR A 308 14.67 -0.94 -8.64
C TYR A 308 15.13 -0.79 -7.19
N GLU A 309 14.64 -1.65 -6.30
CA GLU A 309 15.34 -1.98 -5.04
C GLU A 309 15.73 -3.48 -4.94
N ASP A 310 15.28 -4.34 -5.86
CA ASP A 310 15.57 -5.77 -5.84
C ASP A 310 16.55 -6.18 -6.95
N ARG A 311 17.72 -6.70 -6.54
CA ARG A 311 18.79 -7.15 -7.45
C ARG A 311 18.33 -8.25 -8.40
N GLU A 312 17.47 -9.16 -7.95
CA GLU A 312 16.99 -10.29 -8.74
C GLU A 312 16.01 -9.82 -9.83
N LEU A 313 15.09 -8.90 -9.50
CA LEU A 313 14.18 -8.32 -10.49
C LEU A 313 14.94 -7.48 -11.52
N LYS A 314 16.00 -6.78 -11.10
CA LYS A 314 16.89 -6.06 -12.01
C LYS A 314 17.58 -7.00 -12.99
N GLU A 315 18.07 -8.11 -12.50
CA GLU A 315 18.73 -9.13 -13.33
C GLU A 315 17.75 -9.73 -14.35
N GLU A 316 16.55 -10.11 -13.90
CA GLU A 316 15.49 -10.65 -14.77
C GLU A 316 15.10 -9.64 -15.85
N SER A 317 15.00 -8.35 -15.53
CA SER A 317 14.72 -7.30 -16.52
C SER A 317 15.80 -7.20 -17.59
N ILE A 318 17.07 -7.09 -17.19
CA ILE A 318 18.17 -6.96 -18.16
C ILE A 318 18.24 -8.22 -19.04
N GLU A 319 18.00 -9.40 -18.46
CA GLU A 319 17.96 -10.66 -19.20
C GLU A 319 16.79 -10.69 -20.21
N ALA A 320 15.61 -10.23 -19.82
CA ALA A 320 14.47 -10.07 -20.72
C ALA A 320 14.77 -9.08 -21.87
N GLU A 321 15.33 -7.91 -21.55
CA GLU A 321 15.71 -6.90 -22.55
C GLU A 321 16.72 -7.46 -23.55
N PHE A 322 17.73 -8.18 -23.06
CA PHE A 322 18.69 -8.87 -23.91
C PHE A 322 18.00 -9.84 -24.88
N ARG A 323 17.12 -10.72 -24.38
CA ARG A 323 16.41 -11.70 -25.22
C ARG A 323 15.56 -11.02 -26.28
N THR A 324 14.82 -9.97 -25.93
CA THR A 324 13.99 -9.20 -26.86
C THR A 324 14.82 -8.50 -27.94
N LEU A 325 15.96 -7.92 -27.58
CA LEU A 325 16.84 -7.21 -28.52
C LEU A 325 17.61 -8.16 -29.44
N LEU A 326 18.02 -9.34 -28.95
CA LEU A 326 18.86 -10.28 -29.70
C LEU A 326 18.24 -10.74 -31.02
N PHE A 327 16.91 -10.90 -31.04
CA PHE A 327 16.17 -11.35 -32.21
C PHE A 327 15.55 -10.21 -33.02
N ARG A 328 15.76 -8.96 -32.61
CA ARG A 328 15.21 -7.80 -33.30
C ARG A 328 16.19 -7.27 -34.33
N GLU A 329 15.72 -7.08 -35.56
CA GLU A 329 16.55 -6.61 -36.66
C GLU A 329 17.23 -5.27 -36.33
N GLY A 330 18.55 -5.19 -36.59
CA GLY A 330 19.35 -3.98 -36.37
C GLY A 330 19.60 -3.61 -34.90
N LYS A 331 19.26 -4.47 -33.95
CA LYS A 331 19.38 -4.21 -32.50
C LYS A 331 20.42 -5.05 -31.77
N THR A 332 21.21 -5.83 -32.50
CA THR A 332 22.23 -6.73 -31.95
C THR A 332 23.30 -5.99 -31.13
N GLU A 333 23.66 -4.76 -31.48
CA GLU A 333 24.58 -3.91 -30.71
C GLU A 333 23.99 -3.49 -29.36
N GLU A 334 22.68 -3.23 -29.29
CA GLU A 334 21.99 -2.94 -28.03
C GLU A 334 21.89 -4.21 -27.18
N ALA A 335 21.64 -5.37 -27.79
CA ALA A 335 21.71 -6.66 -27.11
C ALA A 335 23.10 -6.91 -26.51
N LEU A 336 24.18 -6.58 -27.25
CA LEU A 336 25.54 -6.69 -26.73
C LEU A 336 25.74 -5.81 -25.49
N LYS A 337 25.26 -4.56 -25.50
CA LYS A 337 25.33 -3.66 -24.33
C LYS A 337 24.61 -4.27 -23.12
N LYS A 338 23.41 -4.84 -23.32
CA LYS A 338 22.67 -5.52 -22.25
C LYS A 338 23.41 -6.75 -21.71
N ALA A 339 24.02 -7.57 -22.57
CA ALA A 339 24.87 -8.67 -22.12
C ALA A 339 26.08 -8.19 -21.29
N GLU A 340 26.68 -7.05 -21.63
CA GLU A 340 27.75 -6.46 -20.83
C GLU A 340 27.26 -5.90 -19.49
N GLU A 341 26.05 -5.35 -19.43
CA GLU A 341 25.38 -4.99 -18.18
C GLU A 341 25.14 -6.22 -17.29
N MET A 342 24.72 -7.36 -17.84
CA MET A 342 24.59 -8.62 -17.10
C MET A 342 25.92 -9.07 -16.48
N ILE A 343 27.03 -8.95 -17.22
CA ILE A 343 28.38 -9.28 -16.72
C ILE A 343 28.81 -8.33 -15.59
N LYS A 344 28.49 -7.03 -15.70
CA LYS A 344 28.78 -6.05 -14.65
C LYS A 344 27.99 -6.36 -13.38
N LEU A 345 26.76 -6.86 -13.50
CA LEU A 345 25.91 -7.23 -12.37
C LEU A 345 26.37 -8.52 -11.68
N ASP A 346 26.76 -9.52 -12.48
CA ASP A 346 27.37 -10.75 -11.97
C ASP A 346 28.31 -11.38 -13.01
N LYS A 347 29.62 -11.20 -12.77
CA LYS A 347 30.67 -11.77 -13.62
C LYS A 347 30.85 -13.28 -13.46
N SER A 348 30.32 -13.86 -12.39
CA SER A 348 30.40 -15.29 -12.09
C SER A 348 29.26 -16.08 -12.71
N LYS A 349 28.19 -15.42 -13.17
CA LYS A 349 27.07 -16.07 -13.88
C LYS A 349 27.52 -16.49 -15.29
N PRO A 350 27.55 -17.80 -15.60
CA PRO A 350 27.96 -18.27 -16.93
C PRO A 350 27.07 -17.74 -18.04
N LEU A 351 25.77 -17.59 -17.76
CA LEU A 351 24.77 -17.15 -18.72
C LEU A 351 25.04 -15.73 -19.24
N SER A 352 25.61 -14.84 -18.44
CA SER A 352 25.96 -13.47 -18.87
C SER A 352 27.04 -13.47 -19.96
N TRP A 353 28.06 -14.33 -19.81
CA TRP A 353 29.11 -14.51 -20.81
C TRP A 353 28.60 -15.21 -22.07
N PHE A 354 27.70 -16.17 -21.89
CA PHE A 354 27.01 -16.83 -22.99
C PHE A 354 26.18 -15.85 -23.83
N SER A 355 25.39 -14.99 -23.19
CA SER A 355 24.62 -13.93 -23.85
C SER A 355 25.51 -12.97 -24.64
N LYS A 356 26.68 -12.61 -24.10
CA LYS A 356 27.68 -11.80 -24.82
C LYS A 356 28.20 -12.53 -26.07
N GLY A 357 28.49 -13.82 -25.96
CA GLY A 357 28.91 -14.65 -27.10
C GLY A 357 27.86 -14.71 -28.21
N LEU A 358 26.58 -14.87 -27.86
CA LEU A 358 25.48 -14.86 -28.82
C LEU A 358 25.38 -13.54 -29.58
N ALA A 359 25.40 -12.41 -28.86
CA ALA A 359 25.33 -11.09 -29.48
C ALA A 359 26.53 -10.86 -30.42
N LEU A 360 27.76 -11.15 -29.96
CA LEU A 360 28.97 -10.99 -30.79
C LEU A 360 28.96 -11.91 -32.02
N GLY A 361 28.44 -13.13 -31.90
CA GLY A 361 28.26 -14.06 -33.01
C GLY A 361 27.31 -13.51 -34.08
N ASN A 362 26.17 -12.93 -33.65
CA ASN A 362 25.22 -12.28 -34.56
C ASN A 362 25.81 -11.03 -35.24
N LEU A 363 26.78 -10.35 -34.61
CA LEU A 363 27.55 -9.25 -35.19
C LEU A 363 28.68 -9.70 -36.13
N GLY A 364 28.93 -11.00 -36.26
CA GLY A 364 30.07 -11.54 -37.02
C GLY A 364 31.43 -11.32 -36.35
N ARG A 365 31.47 -10.90 -35.09
CA ARG A 365 32.69 -10.71 -34.27
C ARG A 365 33.09 -12.04 -33.63
N TYR A 366 33.39 -13.02 -34.48
CA TYR A 366 33.51 -14.43 -34.08
C TYR A 366 34.64 -14.69 -33.08
N GLU A 367 35.77 -14.00 -33.20
CA GLU A 367 36.92 -14.17 -32.33
C GLU A 367 36.59 -13.73 -30.88
N GLU A 368 35.86 -12.62 -30.73
CA GLU A 368 35.39 -12.14 -29.43
C GLU A 368 34.25 -13.01 -28.88
N ALA A 369 33.35 -13.49 -29.76
CA ALA A 369 32.29 -14.43 -29.40
C ALA A 369 32.88 -15.72 -28.83
N LEU A 370 33.95 -16.22 -29.44
CA LEU A 370 34.66 -17.41 -28.99
C LEU A 370 35.27 -17.23 -27.59
N ALA A 371 35.85 -16.06 -27.31
CA ALA A 371 36.37 -15.73 -25.99
C ALA A 371 35.26 -15.72 -24.93
N ALA A 372 34.11 -15.13 -25.26
CA ALA A 372 32.95 -15.08 -24.37
C ALA A 372 32.36 -16.47 -24.08
N PHE A 373 32.18 -17.31 -25.11
CA PHE A 373 31.73 -18.70 -24.91
C PHE A 373 32.74 -19.55 -24.15
N SER A 374 34.04 -19.33 -24.37
CA SER A 374 35.08 -20.01 -23.59
C SER A 374 35.00 -19.67 -22.11
N LYS A 375 34.68 -18.41 -21.77
CA LYS A 375 34.47 -18.01 -20.38
C LYS A 375 33.20 -18.62 -19.78
N ALA A 376 32.11 -18.70 -20.54
CA ALA A 376 30.89 -19.38 -20.09
C ALA A 376 31.15 -20.88 -19.78
N VAL A 377 31.91 -21.56 -20.65
CA VAL A 377 32.35 -22.96 -20.45
C VAL A 377 33.25 -23.12 -19.23
N GLU A 378 34.19 -22.20 -18.99
CA GLU A 378 35.06 -22.23 -17.81
C GLU A 378 34.25 -22.15 -16.51
N LEU A 379 33.20 -21.32 -16.49
CA LEU A 379 32.37 -21.11 -15.32
C LEU A 379 31.34 -22.23 -15.08
N ALA A 380 30.91 -22.93 -16.14
CA ALA A 380 29.96 -24.03 -16.06
C ALA A 380 30.24 -25.06 -17.17
N PRO A 381 31.27 -25.91 -16.98
CA PRO A 381 31.71 -26.88 -17.99
C PRO A 381 30.68 -27.98 -18.28
N GLU A 382 29.74 -28.22 -17.36
CA GLU A 382 28.65 -29.20 -17.49
C GLU A 382 27.57 -28.77 -18.49
N GLN A 383 27.50 -27.49 -18.85
CA GLN A 383 26.45 -26.96 -19.71
C GLN A 383 26.76 -27.23 -21.19
N ALA A 384 26.23 -28.34 -21.71
CA ALA A 384 26.48 -28.82 -23.07
C ALA A 384 26.20 -27.77 -24.18
N HIS A 385 25.20 -26.91 -23.99
CA HIS A 385 24.84 -25.88 -24.98
C HIS A 385 25.93 -24.80 -25.14
N PHE A 386 26.76 -24.55 -24.12
CA PHE A 386 27.90 -23.63 -24.22
C PHE A 386 28.99 -24.19 -25.13
N TRP A 387 29.29 -25.48 -25.00
CA TRP A 387 30.25 -26.18 -25.86
C TRP A 387 29.78 -26.25 -27.31
N TYR A 388 28.50 -26.55 -27.53
CA TYR A 388 27.91 -26.59 -28.86
C TYR A 388 28.09 -25.26 -29.60
N LEU A 389 27.73 -24.15 -28.96
CA LEU A 389 27.85 -22.83 -29.57
C LEU A 389 29.30 -22.37 -29.73
N LYS A 390 30.18 -22.70 -28.77
CA LYS A 390 31.63 -22.51 -28.93
C LYS A 390 32.16 -23.23 -30.17
N GLY A 391 31.78 -24.49 -30.39
CA GLY A 391 32.15 -25.28 -31.56
C GLY A 391 31.61 -24.69 -32.87
N ALA A 392 30.36 -24.23 -32.87
CA ALA A 392 29.75 -23.57 -34.02
C ALA A 392 30.50 -22.28 -34.42
N ILE A 393 30.93 -21.47 -33.45
CA ILE A 393 31.75 -20.28 -33.71
C ILE A 393 33.12 -20.65 -34.25
N HIS A 394 33.79 -21.67 -33.70
CA HIS A 394 35.05 -22.17 -34.24
C HIS A 394 34.93 -22.55 -35.72
N LEU A 395 33.88 -23.27 -36.11
CA LEU A 395 33.64 -23.63 -37.50
C LEU A 395 33.44 -22.39 -38.38
N ARG A 396 32.71 -21.38 -37.91
CA ARG A 396 32.51 -20.12 -38.64
C ARG A 396 33.82 -19.38 -38.88
N ILE A 397 34.74 -19.37 -37.90
CA ILE A 397 36.09 -18.80 -38.05
C ILE A 397 36.87 -19.56 -39.12
N SER A 398 36.94 -20.89 -39.02
CA SER A 398 37.68 -21.72 -39.99
C SER A 398 37.13 -21.61 -41.41
N LEU A 399 35.81 -21.55 -41.59
CA LEU A 399 35.19 -21.34 -42.91
C LEU A 399 35.49 -19.94 -43.48
N ARG A 400 35.59 -18.91 -42.63
CA ARG A 400 35.98 -17.56 -43.05
C ARG A 400 37.44 -17.50 -43.49
N GLU A 401 38.31 -18.25 -42.82
CA GLU A 401 39.73 -18.35 -43.17
C GLU A 401 39.94 -19.18 -44.45
N PHE A 402 39.14 -20.22 -44.67
CA PHE A 402 39.21 -21.05 -45.87
C PHE A 402 38.70 -20.35 -47.14
N ASN A 403 37.76 -19.41 -46.99
CA ASN A 403 37.17 -18.65 -48.11
C ASN A 403 37.91 -17.31 -48.40
N LYS A 404 38.98 -17.01 -47.67
CA LYS A 404 39.90 -15.89 -47.94
C LYS A 404 41.09 -16.41 -48.72
#